data_AF-A0A381YGM4-F1
#
_entry.id   AF-A0A381YGM4-F1
#
_cell.length_a   1.000
_cell.length_b   1.000
_cell.length_c   1.000
_cell.angle_alpha   90.00
_cell.angle_beta   90.00
_cell.angle_gamma   90.00
#
_symmetry.space_group_name_H-M   'P 1'
#
loop_
_entity.id
_entity.type
_entity.pdbx_description
1 polymer ?
#
loop_
_entity_poly.entity_id
_entity_poly.type
_entity_poly.pdbx_seq_one_letter_code
_entity_poly.pdbx_strand_id
1 'polypeptide(L)'
;MAKNEILAGLLESDVLSEEVSQQISEAWEAQINEAREEITAELREEFAQKFEHDKSVIVEAMDNMLNTAIKTEMEEFKTDREQLIAERVAYKKAISEHAKLLERFITSQLAKEVKELRADRAKVNEHLDRTKEFVVKQLSRELAEFHNDKRDLVETKVRMVTEGKEILTKTKDSFIKRSAELVEKTINKALRSELGVLKDDIQSAKENEFGRKIFETFAGEFMTSQLSEGTEVAKITKKLEDSATKIAKLEETITAKEEAITSAETAQKVLEDRMDRQKVMESILAPLGKEKRTVMVDLLETVKTTNLKTAFKKYLPAVLNEGVSKETKQSLNEGKVTEHTGDRGEEQMVSSTPESQSSDANNIIQLKKLAGLK
;
A
#
# COMPACT_ATOMS: atom_id res chain seq x y z
N MET A 1 -112.82 143.70 -11.56
CA MET A 1 -112.09 144.89 -11.08
C MET A 1 -112.90 146.17 -11.31
N ALA A 2 -112.99 146.72 -12.52
CA ALA A 2 -113.60 148.04 -12.79
C ALA A 2 -115.08 148.29 -12.38
N LYS A 3 -115.81 147.30 -11.85
CA LYS A 3 -117.16 147.49 -11.27
C LYS A 3 -117.15 147.75 -9.76
N ASN A 4 -116.10 147.36 -9.03
CA ASN A 4 -116.12 147.34 -7.56
C ASN A 4 -115.95 148.75 -6.96
N GLU A 5 -115.09 149.57 -7.55
CA GLU A 5 -114.77 150.93 -7.04
C GLU A 5 -115.98 151.88 -7.12
N ILE A 6 -116.83 151.72 -8.14
CA ILE A 6 -118.04 152.53 -8.33
C ILE A 6 -119.09 152.24 -7.25
N LEU A 7 -119.17 151.00 -6.75
CA LEU A 7 -120.09 150.61 -5.69
C LEU A 7 -119.56 150.96 -4.29
N ALA A 8 -118.24 150.93 -4.08
CA ALA A 8 -117.63 151.36 -2.82
C ALA A 8 -117.94 152.84 -2.50
N GLY A 9 -117.83 153.73 -3.49
CA GLY A 9 -118.18 155.17 -3.32
C GLY A 9 -119.67 155.44 -3.05
N LEU A 10 -120.56 154.45 -3.25
CA LEU A 10 -121.98 154.51 -2.91
C LEU A 10 -122.28 154.06 -1.48
N LEU A 11 -121.39 153.32 -0.82
CA LEU A 11 -121.54 152.95 0.60
C LEU A 11 -121.06 154.04 1.56
N GLU A 12 -120.12 154.90 1.14
CA GLU A 12 -119.46 155.89 2.02
C GLU A 12 -120.23 157.22 2.16
N SER A 13 -121.39 157.38 1.50
CA SER A 13 -122.14 158.65 1.42
C SER A 13 -123.54 158.61 2.06
N ASP A 14 -123.57 158.54 3.40
CA ASP A 14 -124.53 159.11 4.39
C ASP A 14 -126.04 159.27 4.03
N VAL A 15 -126.61 158.45 3.14
CA VAL A 15 -128.03 158.52 2.71
C VAL A 15 -128.71 157.13 2.67
N LEU A 16 -128.04 156.08 3.15
CA LEU A 16 -128.58 154.72 3.25
C LEU A 16 -128.64 154.29 4.71
N SER A 17 -129.78 153.77 5.16
CA SER A 17 -129.91 153.19 6.49
C SER A 17 -129.13 151.88 6.58
N GLU A 18 -128.55 151.62 7.75
CA GLU A 18 -127.63 150.52 8.06
C GLU A 18 -128.12 149.14 7.57
N GLU A 19 -129.43 148.89 7.72
CA GLU A 19 -130.13 147.67 7.27
C GLU A 19 -130.05 147.44 5.74
N VAL A 20 -130.01 148.49 4.91
CA VAL A 20 -129.87 148.38 3.45
C VAL A 20 -128.42 148.03 3.07
N SER A 21 -127.43 148.59 3.79
CA SER A 21 -126.02 148.24 3.61
C SER A 21 -125.76 146.78 3.95
N GLN A 22 -126.34 146.30 5.07
CA GLN A 22 -126.25 144.90 5.45
C GLN A 22 -126.89 143.98 4.40
N GLN A 23 -128.11 144.26 3.93
CA GLN A 23 -128.76 143.49 2.87
C GLN A 23 -127.94 143.44 1.56
N ILE A 24 -127.28 144.54 1.19
CA ILE A 24 -126.38 144.57 0.02
C ILE A 24 -125.13 143.71 0.27
N SER A 25 -124.55 143.74 1.47
CA SER A 25 -123.38 142.91 1.80
C SER A 25 -123.73 141.41 1.85
N GLU A 26 -124.88 141.04 2.40
CA GLU A 26 -125.37 139.66 2.45
C GLU A 26 -125.71 139.14 1.04
N ALA A 27 -126.33 139.97 0.19
CA ALA A 27 -126.57 139.63 -1.23
C ALA A 27 -125.27 139.53 -2.04
N TRP A 28 -124.25 140.31 -1.71
CA TRP A 28 -122.93 140.29 -2.36
C TRP A 28 -122.09 139.08 -1.93
N GLU A 29 -122.09 138.71 -0.64
CA GLU A 29 -121.50 137.46 -0.17
C GLU A 29 -122.25 136.23 -0.70
N ALA A 30 -123.58 136.29 -0.81
CA ALA A 30 -124.37 135.27 -1.49
C ALA A 30 -123.94 135.12 -2.96
N GLN A 31 -123.85 136.21 -3.74
CA GLN A 31 -123.35 136.16 -5.12
C GLN A 31 -121.90 135.66 -5.24
N ILE A 32 -121.01 136.01 -4.29
CA ILE A 32 -119.63 135.52 -4.30
C ILE A 32 -119.57 134.02 -3.96
N ASN A 33 -120.43 133.53 -3.08
CA ASN A 33 -120.51 132.10 -2.75
C ASN A 33 -121.19 131.32 -3.88
N GLU A 34 -122.28 131.83 -4.46
CA GLU A 34 -122.95 131.28 -5.65
C GLU A 34 -121.96 131.16 -6.83
N ALA A 35 -121.23 132.22 -7.17
CA ALA A 35 -120.22 132.19 -8.23
C ALA A 35 -119.02 131.28 -7.89
N ARG A 36 -118.70 131.04 -6.61
CA ARG A 36 -117.68 130.07 -6.19
C ARG A 36 -118.20 128.63 -6.25
N GLU A 37 -119.46 128.39 -5.93
CA GLU A 37 -120.08 127.08 -6.07
C GLU A 37 -120.25 126.74 -7.56
N GLU A 38 -120.67 127.68 -8.41
CA GLU A 38 -120.70 127.55 -9.86
C GLU A 38 -119.30 127.25 -10.43
N ILE A 39 -118.30 128.10 -10.18
CA ILE A 39 -116.92 127.88 -10.69
C ILE A 39 -116.31 126.57 -10.13
N THR A 40 -116.63 126.14 -8.91
CA THR A 40 -116.14 124.85 -8.39
C THR A 40 -117.01 123.65 -8.82
N ALA A 41 -118.22 123.86 -9.33
CA ALA A 41 -118.99 122.85 -10.05
C ALA A 41 -118.41 122.69 -11.46
N GLU A 42 -118.22 123.79 -12.20
CA GLU A 42 -117.54 123.80 -13.51
C GLU A 42 -116.14 123.17 -13.44
N LEU A 43 -115.32 123.50 -12.43
CA LEU A 43 -114.02 122.86 -12.26
C LEU A 43 -114.15 121.36 -11.99
N ARG A 44 -115.13 120.90 -11.20
CA ARG A 44 -115.33 119.46 -10.96
C ARG A 44 -115.81 118.74 -12.21
N GLU A 45 -116.69 119.37 -12.98
CA GLU A 45 -117.18 118.89 -14.27
C GLU A 45 -116.03 118.78 -15.27
N GLU A 46 -115.21 119.82 -15.44
CA GLU A 46 -114.00 119.78 -16.28
C GLU A 46 -112.98 118.74 -15.81
N PHE A 47 -112.70 118.65 -14.50
CA PHE A 47 -111.74 117.66 -13.98
C PHE A 47 -112.27 116.23 -14.10
N ALA A 48 -113.57 116.00 -13.98
CA ALA A 48 -114.19 114.70 -14.24
C ALA A 48 -114.09 114.34 -15.73
N GLN A 49 -114.51 115.23 -16.63
CA GLN A 49 -114.44 115.02 -18.08
C GLN A 49 -112.99 114.82 -18.57
N LYS A 50 -112.03 115.59 -18.05
CA LYS A 50 -110.59 115.40 -18.34
C LYS A 50 -110.07 114.07 -17.79
N PHE A 51 -110.45 113.70 -16.56
CA PHE A 51 -110.06 112.41 -15.98
C PHE A 51 -110.65 111.22 -16.74
N GLU A 52 -111.90 111.29 -17.21
CA GLU A 52 -112.50 110.26 -18.08
C GLU A 52 -111.85 110.22 -19.47
N HIS A 53 -111.49 111.38 -20.03
CA HIS A 53 -110.73 111.45 -21.28
C HIS A 53 -109.34 110.82 -21.13
N ASP A 54 -108.53 111.28 -20.18
CA ASP A 54 -107.17 110.76 -19.94
C ASP A 54 -107.20 109.26 -19.61
N LYS A 55 -108.18 108.80 -18.83
CA LYS A 55 -108.41 107.38 -18.55
C LYS A 55 -108.75 106.60 -19.82
N SER A 56 -109.59 107.12 -20.71
CA SER A 56 -109.93 106.43 -21.96
C SER A 56 -108.74 106.37 -22.92
N VAL A 57 -107.97 107.46 -23.03
CA VAL A 57 -106.71 107.53 -23.81
C VAL A 57 -105.65 106.58 -23.25
N ILE A 58 -105.49 106.47 -21.92
CA ILE A 58 -104.56 105.52 -21.29
C ILE A 58 -105.00 104.07 -21.54
N VAL A 59 -106.29 103.75 -21.45
CA VAL A 59 -106.80 102.41 -21.74
C VAL A 59 -106.63 102.05 -23.22
N GLU A 60 -106.92 102.98 -24.14
CA GLU A 60 -106.70 102.78 -25.58
C GLU A 60 -105.22 102.65 -25.93
N ALA A 61 -104.34 103.44 -25.31
CA ALA A 61 -102.89 103.33 -25.49
C ALA A 61 -102.35 102.00 -24.94
N MET A 62 -102.83 101.55 -23.78
CA MET A 62 -102.49 100.24 -23.22
C MET A 62 -102.97 99.09 -24.09
N ASP A 63 -104.23 99.12 -24.56
CA ASP A 63 -104.77 98.06 -25.41
C ASP A 63 -104.09 98.03 -26.78
N ASN A 64 -103.80 99.18 -27.39
CA ASN A 64 -103.02 99.24 -28.62
C ASN A 64 -101.58 98.76 -28.43
N MET A 65 -100.89 99.15 -27.35
CA MET A 65 -99.53 98.67 -27.05
C MET A 65 -99.51 97.16 -26.82
N LEU A 66 -100.44 96.64 -26.03
CA LEU A 66 -100.55 95.22 -25.68
C LEU A 66 -100.95 94.36 -26.89
N ASN A 67 -101.92 94.81 -27.69
CA ASN A 67 -102.27 94.13 -28.95
C ASN A 67 -101.12 94.17 -29.96
N THR A 68 -100.36 95.27 -30.04
CA THR A 68 -99.24 95.37 -30.98
C THR A 68 -98.12 94.43 -30.55
N ALA A 69 -97.70 94.49 -29.29
CA ALA A 69 -96.65 93.61 -28.75
C ALA A 69 -97.01 92.13 -28.84
N ILE A 70 -98.26 91.74 -28.50
CA ILE A 70 -98.70 90.34 -28.62
C ILE A 70 -98.76 89.90 -30.10
N LYS A 71 -99.11 90.78 -31.05
CA LYS A 71 -99.10 90.44 -32.47
C LYS A 71 -97.67 90.26 -33.00
N THR A 72 -96.74 91.16 -32.68
CA THR A 72 -95.33 91.04 -33.11
C THR A 72 -94.69 89.79 -32.51
N GLU A 73 -94.84 89.55 -31.20
CA GLU A 73 -94.34 88.34 -30.53
C GLU A 73 -94.95 87.06 -31.10
N MET A 74 -96.24 87.05 -31.47
CA MET A 74 -96.90 85.89 -32.08
C MET A 74 -96.43 85.64 -33.52
N GLU A 75 -96.15 86.70 -34.29
CA GLU A 75 -95.59 86.60 -35.65
C GLU A 75 -94.14 86.13 -35.61
N GLU A 76 -93.31 86.70 -34.73
CA GLU A 76 -91.92 86.30 -34.49
C GLU A 76 -91.86 84.84 -34.01
N PHE A 77 -92.60 84.46 -32.97
CA PHE A 77 -92.67 83.07 -32.47
C PHE A 77 -93.16 82.08 -33.54
N LYS A 78 -94.06 82.50 -34.45
CA LYS A 78 -94.45 81.68 -35.59
C LYS A 78 -93.29 81.50 -36.56
N THR A 79 -92.57 82.58 -36.93
CA THR A 79 -91.42 82.47 -37.84
C THR A 79 -90.28 81.65 -37.24
N ASP A 80 -89.98 81.80 -35.95
CA ASP A 80 -89.01 80.99 -35.22
C ASP A 80 -89.40 79.51 -35.19
N ARG A 81 -90.69 79.22 -34.97
CA ARG A 81 -91.19 77.84 -34.99
C ARG A 81 -91.11 77.21 -36.38
N GLU A 82 -91.37 77.98 -37.43
CA GLU A 82 -91.21 77.53 -38.82
C GLU A 82 -89.72 77.30 -39.16
N GLN A 83 -88.83 78.19 -38.74
CA GLN A 83 -87.37 78.04 -38.88
C GLN A 83 -86.84 76.81 -38.13
N LEU A 84 -87.18 76.63 -36.84
CA LEU A 84 -86.78 75.47 -36.04
C LEU A 84 -87.30 74.14 -36.62
N ILE A 85 -88.46 74.13 -37.28
CA ILE A 85 -88.96 72.96 -38.01
C ILE A 85 -88.10 72.72 -39.27
N ALA A 86 -87.81 73.76 -40.05
CA ALA A 86 -86.97 73.67 -41.25
C ALA A 86 -85.55 73.19 -40.92
N GLU A 87 -84.90 73.76 -39.91
CA GLU A 87 -83.59 73.32 -39.41
C GLU A 87 -83.62 71.86 -38.96
N ARG A 88 -84.63 71.46 -38.18
CA ARG A 88 -84.74 70.08 -37.66
C ARG A 88 -84.99 69.06 -38.78
N VAL A 89 -85.65 69.46 -39.87
CA VAL A 89 -85.79 68.66 -41.09
C VAL A 89 -84.48 68.59 -41.87
N ALA A 90 -83.78 69.73 -42.06
CA ALA A 90 -82.49 69.79 -42.73
C ALA A 90 -81.42 68.96 -42.00
N TYR A 91 -81.33 69.09 -40.68
CA TYR A 91 -80.42 68.32 -39.81
C TYR A 91 -80.71 66.81 -39.88
N LYS A 92 -81.97 66.39 -39.79
CA LYS A 92 -82.37 64.98 -39.98
C LYS A 92 -81.99 64.46 -41.37
N LYS A 93 -82.19 65.27 -42.42
CA LYS A 93 -81.81 64.91 -43.79
C LYS A 93 -80.30 64.73 -43.91
N ALA A 94 -79.51 65.69 -43.43
CA ALA A 94 -78.05 65.64 -43.42
C ALA A 94 -77.53 64.40 -42.66
N ILE A 95 -78.06 64.11 -41.45
CA ILE A 95 -77.74 62.86 -40.74
C ILE A 95 -78.04 61.63 -41.59
N SER A 96 -79.20 61.58 -42.26
CA SER A 96 -79.57 60.42 -43.09
C SER A 96 -78.67 60.24 -44.32
N GLU A 97 -78.04 61.31 -44.80
CA GLU A 97 -77.09 61.30 -45.92
C GLU A 97 -75.67 60.95 -45.45
N HIS A 98 -75.23 61.51 -44.31
CA HIS A 98 -73.99 61.11 -43.65
C HIS A 98 -74.01 59.65 -43.18
N ALA A 99 -75.14 59.14 -42.68
CA ALA A 99 -75.29 57.73 -42.31
C ALA A 99 -75.09 56.80 -43.53
N LYS A 100 -75.69 57.13 -44.69
CA LYS A 100 -75.49 56.39 -45.94
C LYS A 100 -74.06 56.48 -46.46
N LEU A 101 -73.38 57.62 -46.28
CA LEU A 101 -71.96 57.78 -46.61
C LEU A 101 -71.07 56.93 -45.71
N LEU A 102 -71.35 56.90 -44.40
CA LEU A 102 -70.63 56.09 -43.41
C LEU A 102 -70.87 54.60 -43.62
N GLU A 103 -72.10 54.18 -43.91
CA GLU A 103 -72.45 52.81 -44.29
C GLU A 103 -71.68 52.36 -45.55
N ARG A 104 -71.67 53.19 -46.60
CA ARG A 104 -70.88 52.94 -47.82
C ARG A 104 -69.38 52.89 -47.55
N PHE A 105 -68.87 53.76 -46.67
CA PHE A 105 -67.47 53.75 -46.27
C PHE A 105 -67.13 52.43 -45.56
N ILE A 106 -67.83 52.09 -44.48
CA ILE A 106 -67.59 50.86 -43.71
C ILE A 106 -67.73 49.62 -44.58
N THR A 107 -68.81 49.50 -45.37
CA THR A 107 -68.99 48.35 -46.28
C THR A 107 -67.90 48.29 -47.35
N SER A 108 -67.43 49.42 -47.88
CA SER A 108 -66.32 49.42 -48.85
C SER A 108 -64.96 49.06 -48.24
N GLN A 109 -64.67 49.47 -47.01
CA GLN A 109 -63.42 49.14 -46.32
C GLN A 109 -63.44 47.68 -45.87
N LEU A 110 -64.53 47.21 -45.25
CA LEU A 110 -64.72 45.81 -44.89
C LEU A 110 -64.63 44.88 -46.12
N ALA A 111 -65.16 45.30 -47.28
CA ALA A 111 -65.01 44.55 -48.52
C ALA A 111 -63.58 44.49 -49.05
N LYS A 112 -62.74 45.52 -48.81
CA LYS A 112 -61.30 45.48 -49.10
C LYS A 112 -60.57 44.58 -48.11
N GLU A 113 -60.75 44.79 -46.80
CA GLU A 113 -60.12 43.99 -45.74
C GLU A 113 -60.44 42.49 -45.90
N VAL A 114 -61.69 42.13 -46.19
CA VAL A 114 -62.08 40.73 -46.46
C VAL A 114 -61.46 40.19 -47.76
N LYS A 115 -61.22 41.03 -48.77
CA LYS A 115 -60.54 40.63 -50.02
C LYS A 115 -59.03 40.45 -49.80
N GLU A 116 -58.40 41.34 -49.04
CA GLU A 116 -56.99 41.32 -48.68
C GLU A 116 -56.70 40.12 -47.75
N LEU A 117 -57.49 39.92 -46.70
CA LEU A 117 -57.42 38.75 -45.82
C LEU A 117 -57.59 37.42 -46.58
N ARG A 118 -58.43 37.38 -47.62
CA ARG A 118 -58.56 36.20 -48.50
C ARG A 118 -57.31 36.00 -49.37
N ALA A 119 -56.74 37.07 -49.92
CA ALA A 119 -55.50 37.00 -50.70
C ALA A 119 -54.31 36.58 -49.84
N ASP A 120 -54.19 37.11 -48.63
CA ASP A 120 -53.12 36.75 -47.69
C ASP A 120 -53.29 35.33 -47.15
N ARG A 121 -54.51 34.87 -46.90
CA ARG A 121 -54.76 33.45 -46.59
C ARG A 121 -54.36 32.52 -47.75
N ALA A 122 -54.52 32.95 -49.00
CA ALA A 122 -54.04 32.20 -50.16
C ALA A 122 -52.50 32.15 -50.22
N LYS A 123 -51.81 33.28 -50.00
CA LYS A 123 -50.34 33.32 -49.88
C LYS A 123 -49.84 32.43 -48.74
N VAL A 124 -50.48 32.49 -47.56
CA VAL A 124 -50.12 31.67 -46.40
C VAL A 124 -50.24 30.19 -46.72
N ASN A 125 -51.33 29.76 -47.37
CA ASN A 125 -51.46 28.37 -47.85
C ASN A 125 -50.33 28.00 -48.83
N GLU A 126 -50.01 28.87 -49.79
CA GLU A 126 -48.93 28.64 -50.77
C GLU A 126 -47.54 28.53 -50.11
N HIS A 127 -47.25 29.33 -49.09
CA HIS A 127 -46.04 29.21 -48.27
C HIS A 127 -46.05 27.93 -47.41
N LEU A 128 -47.21 27.53 -46.89
CA LEU A 128 -47.38 26.28 -46.13
C LEU A 128 -47.12 25.07 -47.05
N ASP A 129 -47.62 25.08 -48.28
CA ASP A 129 -47.42 23.98 -49.23
C ASP A 129 -45.98 23.91 -49.74
N ARG A 130 -45.30 25.05 -49.96
CA ARG A 130 -43.83 25.09 -50.19
C ARG A 130 -43.02 24.52 -49.01
N THR A 131 -43.41 24.83 -47.78
CA THR A 131 -42.70 24.33 -46.58
C THR A 131 -42.98 22.84 -46.34
N LYS A 132 -44.20 22.34 -46.63
CA LYS A 132 -44.48 20.89 -46.73
C LYS A 132 -43.58 20.23 -47.76
N GLU A 133 -43.50 20.75 -48.98
CA GLU A 133 -42.66 20.17 -50.05
C GLU A 133 -41.19 20.12 -49.64
N PHE A 134 -40.65 21.22 -49.08
CA PHE A 134 -39.29 21.27 -48.57
C PHE A 134 -39.04 20.24 -47.46
N VAL A 135 -39.95 20.15 -46.47
CA VAL A 135 -39.82 19.18 -45.36
C VAL A 135 -39.94 17.74 -45.86
N VAL A 136 -40.88 17.42 -46.76
CA VAL A 136 -40.99 16.08 -47.35
C VAL A 136 -39.75 15.73 -48.16
N LYS A 137 -39.21 16.67 -48.95
CA LYS A 137 -37.98 16.48 -49.71
C LYS A 137 -36.77 16.24 -48.81
N GLN A 138 -36.62 17.05 -47.76
CA GLN A 138 -35.54 16.92 -46.78
C GLN A 138 -35.65 15.60 -46.01
N LEU A 139 -36.83 15.24 -45.49
CA LEU A 139 -37.06 13.95 -44.82
C LEU A 139 -36.83 12.75 -45.75
N SER A 140 -37.23 12.85 -47.03
CA SER A 140 -36.98 11.77 -48.00
C SER A 140 -35.48 11.58 -48.30
N ARG A 141 -34.71 12.68 -48.27
CA ARG A 141 -33.25 12.67 -48.41
C ARG A 141 -32.58 12.09 -47.16
N GLU A 142 -32.93 12.60 -45.98
CA GLU A 142 -32.40 12.13 -44.70
C GLU A 142 -32.72 10.65 -44.47
N LEU A 143 -33.91 10.19 -44.87
CA LEU A 143 -34.28 8.76 -44.83
C LEU A 143 -33.43 7.92 -45.80
N ALA A 144 -33.13 8.42 -46.99
CA ALA A 144 -32.26 7.73 -47.96
C ALA A 144 -30.79 7.69 -47.48
N GLU A 145 -30.28 8.80 -46.93
CA GLU A 145 -28.95 8.89 -46.32
C GLU A 145 -28.85 7.96 -45.09
N PHE A 146 -29.82 7.98 -44.18
CA PHE A 146 -29.91 7.02 -43.05
C PHE A 146 -29.98 5.55 -43.51
N HIS A 147 -30.65 5.26 -44.63
CA HIS A 147 -30.65 3.92 -45.21
C HIS A 147 -29.31 3.52 -45.83
N ASN A 148 -28.44 4.47 -46.21
CA ASN A 148 -27.06 4.23 -46.62
C ASN A 148 -26.18 4.01 -45.40
N ASP A 149 -26.16 4.95 -44.45
CA ASP A 149 -25.40 4.88 -43.19
C ASP A 149 -25.66 3.56 -42.44
N LYS A 150 -26.91 3.08 -42.44
CA LYS A 150 -27.28 1.80 -41.84
C LYS A 150 -26.67 0.58 -42.55
N ARG A 151 -26.47 0.62 -43.86
CA ARG A 151 -25.75 -0.45 -44.60
C ARG A 151 -24.27 -0.37 -44.31
N ASP A 152 -23.68 0.82 -44.40
CA ASP A 152 -22.27 1.06 -44.15
C ASP A 152 -21.87 0.68 -42.71
N LEU A 153 -22.74 0.92 -41.72
CA LEU A 153 -22.58 0.45 -40.34
C LEU A 153 -22.64 -1.08 -40.21
N VAL A 154 -23.46 -1.76 -41.02
CA VAL A 154 -23.50 -3.23 -41.06
C VAL A 154 -22.25 -3.78 -41.76
N GLU A 155 -21.82 -3.19 -42.87
CA GLU A 155 -20.60 -3.59 -43.59
C GLU A 155 -19.35 -3.40 -42.74
N THR A 156 -19.18 -2.23 -42.10
CA THR A 156 -18.06 -1.97 -41.19
C THR A 156 -18.07 -2.88 -39.98
N LYS A 157 -19.25 -3.22 -39.42
CA LYS A 157 -19.38 -4.22 -38.35
C LYS A 157 -19.00 -5.63 -38.81
N VAL A 158 -19.44 -6.06 -39.99
CA VAL A 158 -19.06 -7.36 -40.57
C VAL A 158 -17.55 -7.40 -40.81
N ARG A 159 -17.00 -6.34 -41.42
CA ARG A 159 -15.56 -6.17 -41.71
C ARG A 159 -14.70 -6.23 -40.44
N MET A 160 -15.08 -5.49 -39.40
CA MET A 160 -14.42 -5.51 -38.09
C MET A 160 -14.49 -6.91 -37.44
N VAL A 161 -15.59 -7.66 -37.62
CA VAL A 161 -15.70 -9.03 -37.13
C VAL A 161 -14.85 -10.02 -37.95
N THR A 162 -14.69 -9.84 -39.26
CA THR A 162 -13.80 -10.68 -40.08
C THR A 162 -12.33 -10.37 -39.83
N GLU A 163 -11.94 -9.10 -39.84
CA GLU A 163 -10.57 -8.64 -39.53
C GLU A 163 -10.19 -9.02 -38.09
N GLY A 164 -11.09 -8.81 -37.12
CA GLY A 164 -10.90 -9.21 -35.74
C GLY A 164 -10.73 -10.72 -35.57
N LYS A 165 -11.49 -11.55 -36.31
CA LYS A 165 -11.30 -13.01 -36.33
C LYS A 165 -9.94 -13.40 -36.91
N GLU A 166 -9.51 -12.78 -38.01
CA GLU A 166 -8.18 -13.03 -38.59
C GLU A 166 -7.05 -12.60 -37.65
N ILE A 167 -7.17 -11.45 -37.00
CA ILE A 167 -6.17 -10.98 -36.04
C ILE A 167 -6.13 -11.94 -34.84
N LEU A 168 -7.27 -12.45 -34.37
CA LEU A 168 -7.33 -13.44 -33.29
C LEU A 168 -6.72 -14.80 -33.69
N THR A 169 -6.94 -15.30 -34.91
CA THR A 169 -6.28 -16.54 -35.37
C THR A 169 -4.78 -16.33 -35.54
N LYS A 170 -4.34 -15.28 -36.25
CA LYS A 170 -2.91 -14.90 -36.39
C LYS A 170 -2.23 -14.75 -35.02
N THR A 171 -2.91 -14.12 -34.06
CA THR A 171 -2.41 -13.97 -32.67
C THR A 171 -2.32 -15.31 -31.96
N LYS A 172 -3.38 -16.14 -32.00
CA LYS A 172 -3.40 -17.49 -31.43
C LYS A 172 -2.27 -18.36 -31.98
N ASP A 173 -2.06 -18.37 -33.28
CA ASP A 173 -1.02 -19.16 -33.93
C ASP A 173 0.38 -18.66 -33.55
N SER A 174 0.57 -17.33 -33.45
CA SER A 174 1.83 -16.75 -32.95
C SER A 174 2.09 -17.08 -31.47
N PHE A 175 1.03 -17.17 -30.65
CA PHE A 175 1.11 -17.55 -29.25
C PHE A 175 1.43 -19.05 -29.10
N ILE A 176 0.80 -19.92 -29.91
CA ILE A 176 1.10 -21.36 -29.94
C ILE A 176 2.55 -21.58 -30.37
N LYS A 177 3.05 -20.90 -31.41
CA LYS A 177 4.45 -21.00 -31.82
C LYS A 177 5.41 -20.55 -30.72
N ARG A 178 5.24 -19.34 -30.17
CA ARG A 178 6.11 -18.81 -29.10
C ARG A 178 6.07 -19.64 -27.81
N SER A 179 4.91 -20.19 -27.44
CA SER A 179 4.80 -21.05 -26.27
C SER A 179 5.40 -22.44 -26.51
N ALA A 180 5.23 -23.02 -27.71
CA ALA A 180 5.93 -24.24 -28.11
C ALA A 180 7.45 -24.05 -28.14
N GLU A 181 7.96 -22.99 -28.77
CA GLU A 181 9.39 -22.62 -28.79
C GLU A 181 9.95 -22.43 -27.37
N LEU A 182 9.19 -21.79 -26.47
CA LEU A 182 9.60 -21.58 -25.08
C LEU A 182 9.64 -22.90 -24.29
N VAL A 183 8.63 -23.76 -24.44
CA VAL A 183 8.54 -25.07 -23.80
C VAL A 183 9.61 -26.02 -24.35
N GLU A 184 9.83 -26.04 -25.66
CA GLU A 184 10.93 -26.77 -26.30
C GLU A 184 12.29 -26.30 -25.75
N LYS A 185 12.49 -24.97 -25.60
CA LYS A 185 13.73 -24.40 -25.08
C LYS A 185 13.95 -24.71 -23.60
N THR A 186 12.90 -24.72 -22.76
CA THR A 186 13.04 -25.11 -21.35
C THR A 186 13.25 -26.61 -21.19
N ILE A 187 12.52 -27.46 -21.94
CA ILE A 187 12.72 -28.92 -21.95
C ILE A 187 14.12 -29.26 -22.46
N ASN A 188 14.58 -28.71 -23.59
CA ASN A 188 15.94 -28.93 -24.08
C ASN A 188 17.01 -28.44 -23.10
N LYS A 189 16.79 -27.31 -22.39
CA LYS A 189 17.73 -26.85 -21.36
C LYS A 189 17.77 -27.84 -20.18
N ALA A 190 16.62 -28.28 -19.69
CA ALA A 190 16.51 -29.25 -18.60
C ALA A 190 17.14 -30.59 -18.99
N LEU A 191 16.75 -31.19 -20.11
CA LEU A 191 17.33 -32.44 -20.59
C LEU A 191 18.85 -32.35 -20.79
N ARG A 192 19.38 -31.19 -21.23
CA ARG A 192 20.84 -30.99 -21.32
C ARG A 192 21.53 -30.84 -19.96
N SER A 193 20.88 -30.27 -18.94
CA SER A 193 21.44 -30.26 -17.58
C SER A 193 21.36 -31.63 -16.92
N GLU A 194 20.23 -32.33 -17.03
CA GLU A 194 20.07 -33.69 -16.49
C GLU A 194 21.03 -34.69 -17.17
N LEU A 195 21.20 -34.63 -18.50
CA LEU A 195 22.20 -35.43 -19.21
C LEU A 195 23.64 -35.02 -18.88
N GLY A 196 23.88 -33.78 -18.48
CA GLY A 196 25.17 -33.31 -17.95
C GLY A 196 25.47 -33.96 -16.60
N VAL A 197 24.56 -33.81 -15.64
CA VAL A 197 24.65 -34.42 -14.30
C VAL A 197 24.80 -35.95 -14.42
N LEU A 198 23.95 -36.61 -15.20
CA LEU A 198 24.02 -38.06 -15.43
C LEU A 198 25.36 -38.49 -16.07
N LYS A 199 25.92 -37.70 -16.99
CA LYS A 199 27.24 -37.98 -17.57
C LYS A 199 28.33 -37.87 -16.50
N ASP A 200 28.28 -36.83 -15.67
CA ASP A 200 29.30 -36.56 -14.67
C ASP A 200 29.19 -37.55 -13.49
N ASP A 201 27.98 -37.98 -13.13
CA ASP A 201 27.72 -39.13 -12.23
C ASP A 201 28.28 -40.44 -12.80
N ILE A 202 28.06 -40.73 -14.09
CA ILE A 202 28.62 -41.92 -14.77
C ILE A 202 30.16 -41.83 -14.81
N GLN A 203 30.73 -40.64 -15.00
CA GLN A 203 32.18 -40.45 -14.96
C GLN A 203 32.73 -40.67 -13.54
N SER A 204 32.12 -40.07 -12.52
CA SER A 204 32.51 -40.29 -11.12
C SER A 204 32.36 -41.76 -10.71
N ALA A 205 31.28 -42.43 -11.13
CA ALA A 205 31.09 -43.87 -10.89
C ALA A 205 32.22 -44.71 -11.53
N LYS A 206 32.62 -44.40 -12.76
CA LYS A 206 33.75 -45.06 -13.45
C LYS A 206 35.09 -44.76 -12.80
N GLU A 207 35.34 -43.53 -12.37
CA GLU A 207 36.57 -43.13 -11.67
C GLU A 207 36.66 -43.83 -10.30
N ASN A 208 35.54 -43.95 -9.57
CA ASN A 208 35.45 -44.72 -8.34
C ASN A 208 35.61 -46.23 -8.57
N GLU A 209 35.03 -46.80 -9.63
CA GLU A 209 35.19 -48.22 -9.99
C GLU A 209 36.62 -48.53 -10.41
N PHE A 210 37.25 -47.65 -11.19
CA PHE A 210 38.66 -47.73 -11.59
C PHE A 210 39.60 -47.59 -10.40
N GLY A 211 39.35 -46.63 -9.51
CA GLY A 211 40.09 -46.46 -8.26
C GLY A 211 39.96 -47.68 -7.34
N ARG A 212 38.76 -48.26 -7.22
CA ARG A 212 38.54 -49.54 -6.52
C ARG A 212 39.31 -50.69 -7.17
N LYS A 213 39.28 -50.81 -8.50
CA LYS A 213 40.02 -51.86 -9.23
C LYS A 213 41.54 -51.71 -9.09
N ILE A 214 42.09 -50.49 -9.13
CA ILE A 214 43.50 -50.24 -8.83
C ILE A 214 43.81 -50.58 -7.37
N PHE A 215 42.96 -50.20 -6.42
CA PHE A 215 43.18 -50.51 -5.01
C PHE A 215 43.09 -52.03 -4.74
N GLU A 216 42.16 -52.73 -5.39
CA GLU A 216 41.97 -54.18 -5.28
C GLU A 216 43.11 -54.96 -5.93
N THR A 217 43.58 -54.57 -7.12
CA THR A 217 44.76 -55.20 -7.75
C THR A 217 46.04 -54.86 -7.00
N PHE A 218 46.22 -53.62 -6.54
CA PHE A 218 47.37 -53.23 -5.72
C PHE A 218 47.36 -53.93 -4.36
N ALA A 219 46.21 -54.04 -3.69
CA ALA A 219 46.11 -54.81 -2.44
C ALA A 219 46.33 -56.31 -2.67
N GLY A 220 45.86 -56.85 -3.80
CA GLY A 220 46.13 -58.22 -4.22
C GLY A 220 47.63 -58.48 -4.40
N GLU A 221 48.30 -57.70 -5.26
CA GLU A 221 49.74 -57.79 -5.52
C GLU A 221 50.59 -57.47 -4.28
N PHE A 222 50.19 -56.50 -3.45
CA PHE A 222 50.87 -56.18 -2.20
C PHE A 222 50.75 -57.34 -1.22
N MET A 223 49.56 -57.94 -1.07
CA MET A 223 49.35 -59.09 -0.19
C MET A 223 50.08 -60.34 -0.70
N THR A 224 50.09 -60.66 -2.00
CA THR A 224 50.84 -61.81 -2.53
C THR A 224 52.36 -61.60 -2.46
N SER A 225 52.84 -60.38 -2.72
CA SER A 225 54.25 -60.01 -2.60
C SER A 225 54.73 -60.04 -1.15
N GLN A 226 54.06 -59.33 -0.24
CA GLN A 226 54.45 -59.25 1.18
C GLN A 226 54.21 -60.56 1.94
N LEU A 227 53.24 -61.40 1.53
CA LEU A 227 53.10 -62.76 2.10
C LEU A 227 54.32 -63.64 1.77
N SER A 228 55.10 -63.30 0.74
CA SER A 228 56.40 -63.93 0.50
C SER A 228 57.42 -63.60 1.59
N GLU A 229 57.43 -62.36 2.13
CA GLU A 229 58.22 -62.01 3.33
C GLU A 229 57.79 -62.86 4.52
N GLY A 230 56.49 -63.17 4.66
CA GLY A 230 56.00 -64.14 5.65
C GLY A 230 56.70 -65.49 5.55
N THR A 231 57.03 -65.97 4.34
CA THR A 231 57.83 -67.19 4.15
C THR A 231 59.31 -66.99 4.47
N GLU A 232 59.85 -65.79 4.31
CA GLU A 232 61.25 -65.45 4.60
C GLU A 232 61.48 -65.33 6.11
N VAL A 233 60.58 -64.62 6.81
CA VAL A 233 60.50 -64.58 8.27
C VAL A 233 60.33 -65.99 8.84
N ALA A 234 59.46 -66.83 8.28
CA ALA A 234 59.32 -68.23 8.70
C ALA A 234 60.58 -69.10 8.46
N LYS A 235 61.36 -68.83 7.40
CA LYS A 235 62.68 -69.46 7.20
C LYS A 235 63.71 -68.96 8.22
N ILE A 236 63.63 -67.70 8.64
CA ILE A 236 64.53 -67.09 9.62
C ILE A 236 64.21 -67.59 11.04
N THR A 237 62.95 -67.61 11.46
CA THR A 237 62.55 -68.17 12.77
C THR A 237 62.90 -69.65 12.85
N LYS A 238 62.65 -70.44 11.81
CA LYS A 238 63.07 -71.85 11.79
C LYS A 238 64.60 -72.02 11.88
N LYS A 239 65.39 -71.17 11.23
CA LYS A 239 66.86 -71.14 11.39
C LYS A 239 67.29 -70.75 12.82
N LEU A 240 66.50 -69.93 13.51
CA LEU A 240 66.72 -69.52 14.90
C LEU A 240 66.38 -70.65 15.88
N GLU A 241 65.30 -71.40 15.64
CA GLU A 241 64.97 -72.63 16.37
C GLU A 241 66.03 -73.72 16.14
N ASP A 242 66.47 -73.91 14.89
CA ASP A 242 67.58 -74.80 14.51
C ASP A 242 68.93 -74.36 15.08
N SER A 243 69.11 -73.11 15.51
CA SER A 243 70.34 -72.65 16.17
C SER A 243 70.22 -72.74 17.70
N ALA A 244 69.09 -72.34 18.30
CA ALA A 244 68.81 -72.49 19.72
C ALA A 244 68.87 -73.96 20.17
N THR A 245 68.29 -74.88 19.40
CA THR A 245 68.36 -76.34 19.68
C THR A 245 69.76 -76.93 19.49
N LYS A 246 70.66 -76.27 18.73
CA LYS A 246 72.08 -76.64 18.67
C LYS A 246 72.86 -76.07 19.85
N ILE A 247 72.56 -74.82 20.26
CA ILE A 247 73.17 -74.18 21.44
C ILE A 247 72.86 -74.99 22.71
N ALA A 248 71.59 -75.32 22.97
CA ALA A 248 71.20 -76.11 24.13
C ALA A 248 71.91 -77.49 24.19
N LYS A 249 72.07 -78.15 23.03
CA LYS A 249 72.84 -79.42 22.93
C LYS A 249 74.33 -79.23 23.14
N LEU A 250 74.90 -78.11 22.69
CA LEU A 250 76.30 -77.78 22.93
C LEU A 250 76.54 -77.51 24.41
N GLU A 251 75.66 -76.73 25.06
CA GLU A 251 75.67 -76.46 26.50
C GLU A 251 75.60 -77.76 27.32
N GLU A 252 74.68 -78.67 26.99
CA GLU A 252 74.58 -80.01 27.60
C GLU A 252 75.86 -80.85 27.42
N THR A 253 76.53 -80.76 26.26
CA THR A 253 77.83 -81.44 26.05
C THR A 253 79.03 -80.72 26.68
N ILE A 254 78.89 -79.45 27.07
CA ILE A 254 79.92 -78.68 27.77
C ILE A 254 79.86 -78.99 29.26
N THR A 255 78.68 -78.92 29.89
CA THR A 255 78.53 -79.26 31.32
C THR A 255 78.97 -80.70 31.61
N ALA A 256 78.55 -81.66 30.78
CA ALA A 256 79.00 -83.06 30.90
C ALA A 256 80.52 -83.25 30.74
N LYS A 257 81.22 -82.33 30.05
CA LYS A 257 82.69 -82.32 29.96
C LYS A 257 83.35 -81.62 31.14
N GLU A 258 82.77 -80.55 31.67
CA GLU A 258 83.27 -79.85 32.85
C GLU A 258 83.18 -80.74 34.12
N GLU A 259 82.11 -81.52 34.26
CA GLU A 259 82.00 -82.56 35.29
C GLU A 259 83.09 -83.65 35.14
N ALA A 260 83.36 -84.10 33.90
CA ALA A 260 84.42 -85.08 33.64
C ALA A 260 85.82 -84.52 33.92
N ILE A 261 86.08 -83.26 33.56
CA ILE A 261 87.37 -82.57 33.79
C ILE A 261 87.61 -82.35 35.29
N THR A 262 86.62 -81.87 36.04
CA THR A 262 86.75 -81.65 37.49
C THR A 262 86.93 -82.96 38.26
N SER A 263 86.30 -84.05 37.81
CA SER A 263 86.56 -85.41 38.31
C SER A 263 88.01 -85.87 38.03
N ALA A 264 88.51 -85.64 36.82
CA ALA A 264 89.89 -85.99 36.44
C ALA A 264 90.94 -85.17 37.23
N GLU A 265 90.74 -83.84 37.37
CA GLU A 265 91.65 -82.97 38.13
C GLU A 265 91.72 -83.35 39.62
N THR A 266 90.58 -83.68 40.24
CA THR A 266 90.56 -84.08 41.64
C THR A 266 91.23 -85.44 41.85
N ALA A 267 91.03 -86.39 40.94
CA ALA A 267 91.77 -87.65 40.93
C ALA A 267 93.29 -87.44 40.75
N GLN A 268 93.71 -86.55 39.84
CA GLN A 268 95.13 -86.22 39.62
C GLN A 268 95.77 -85.61 40.87
N LYS A 269 95.13 -84.62 41.51
CA LYS A 269 95.63 -83.97 42.74
C LYS A 269 95.78 -84.97 43.90
N VAL A 270 94.87 -85.95 44.02
CA VAL A 270 94.98 -87.03 45.02
C VAL A 270 96.09 -88.03 44.68
N LEU A 271 96.35 -88.30 43.39
CA LEU A 271 97.46 -89.17 42.98
C LEU A 271 98.81 -88.50 43.25
N GLU A 272 98.94 -87.22 42.93
CA GLU A 272 100.16 -86.43 43.10
C GLU A 272 100.55 -86.28 44.59
N ASP A 273 99.60 -85.93 45.46
CA ASP A 273 99.84 -85.89 46.92
C ASP A 273 100.24 -87.27 47.47
N ARG A 274 99.64 -88.38 46.98
CA ARG A 274 100.05 -89.74 47.35
C ARG A 274 101.48 -90.07 46.92
N MET A 275 101.88 -89.71 45.69
CA MET A 275 103.23 -89.96 45.21
C MET A 275 104.27 -89.15 46.00
N ASP A 276 103.99 -87.88 46.27
CA ASP A 276 104.91 -87.04 47.05
C ASP A 276 104.91 -87.41 48.53
N ARG A 277 103.79 -87.87 49.09
CA ARG A 277 103.73 -88.52 50.41
C ARG A 277 104.74 -89.66 50.49
N GLN A 278 104.72 -90.57 49.51
CA GLN A 278 105.57 -91.75 49.49
C GLN A 278 107.05 -91.39 49.35
N LYS A 279 107.41 -90.54 48.37
CA LYS A 279 108.80 -90.05 48.18
C LYS A 279 109.35 -89.39 49.44
N VAL A 280 108.56 -88.51 50.07
CA VAL A 280 108.98 -87.78 51.27
C VAL A 280 109.10 -88.72 52.46
N MET A 281 108.14 -89.63 52.67
CA MET A 281 108.18 -90.63 53.74
C MET A 281 109.40 -91.55 53.62
N GLU A 282 109.67 -92.09 52.42
CA GLU A 282 110.80 -92.97 52.16
C GLU A 282 112.15 -92.27 52.35
N SER A 283 112.31 -91.06 51.79
CA SER A 283 113.50 -90.22 51.96
C SER A 283 113.81 -89.91 53.43
N ILE A 284 112.79 -89.73 54.25
CA ILE A 284 112.89 -89.44 55.68
C ILE A 284 113.25 -90.69 56.50
N LEU A 285 112.66 -91.84 56.15
CA LEU A 285 112.75 -93.08 56.93
C LEU A 285 113.96 -93.96 56.59
N ALA A 286 114.61 -93.72 55.45
CA ALA A 286 115.79 -94.45 54.99
C ALA A 286 116.90 -94.71 56.05
N PRO A 287 117.32 -93.75 56.91
CA PRO A 287 118.36 -93.98 57.90
C PRO A 287 117.92 -94.75 59.16
N LEU A 288 116.63 -95.03 59.36
CA LEU A 288 116.14 -95.77 60.54
C LEU A 288 116.17 -97.28 60.30
N GLY A 289 116.67 -98.05 61.28
CA GLY A 289 116.57 -99.51 61.32
C GLY A 289 115.11 -99.99 61.40
N LYS A 290 114.83 -101.21 60.91
CA LYS A 290 113.47 -101.70 60.61
C LYS A 290 112.42 -101.46 61.70
N GLU A 291 112.70 -101.82 62.95
CA GLU A 291 111.74 -101.71 64.06
C GLU A 291 111.40 -100.24 64.38
N LYS A 292 112.44 -99.40 64.56
CA LYS A 292 112.29 -97.95 64.76
C LYS A 292 111.62 -97.28 63.55
N ARG A 293 111.80 -97.82 62.34
CA ARG A 293 111.13 -97.36 61.12
C ARG A 293 109.62 -97.59 61.17
N THR A 294 109.14 -98.76 61.57
CA THR A 294 107.71 -99.08 61.65
C THR A 294 106.99 -98.14 62.62
N VAL A 295 107.49 -98.01 63.85
CA VAL A 295 106.92 -97.08 64.85
C VAL A 295 106.84 -95.65 64.31
N MET A 296 107.84 -95.25 63.50
CA MET A 296 107.90 -93.92 62.89
C MET A 296 106.96 -93.75 61.68
N VAL A 297 106.53 -94.82 61.01
CA VAL A 297 105.47 -94.76 59.98
C VAL A 297 104.13 -94.45 60.66
N ASP A 298 103.79 -95.21 61.71
CA ASP A 298 102.50 -95.10 62.40
C ASP A 298 102.29 -93.68 62.99
N LEU A 299 103.33 -93.09 63.59
CA LEU A 299 103.29 -91.70 64.09
C LEU A 299 103.24 -90.62 63.00
N LEU A 300 103.46 -90.97 61.72
CA LEU A 300 103.43 -90.05 60.59
C LEU A 300 102.25 -90.29 59.62
N GLU A 301 101.49 -91.38 59.78
CA GLU A 301 100.38 -91.75 58.89
C GLU A 301 99.32 -90.65 58.78
N THR A 302 98.99 -89.95 59.87
CA THR A 302 97.95 -88.91 59.95
C THR A 302 98.44 -87.49 59.60
N VAL A 303 99.73 -87.30 59.34
CA VAL A 303 100.33 -85.97 59.11
C VAL A 303 100.20 -85.55 57.63
N LYS A 304 99.85 -84.28 57.35
CA LYS A 304 99.85 -83.74 55.96
C LYS A 304 101.23 -83.85 55.30
N THR A 305 101.27 -84.15 54.01
CA THR A 305 102.49 -84.39 53.20
C THR A 305 103.57 -83.32 53.38
N THR A 306 103.19 -82.05 53.26
CA THR A 306 104.05 -80.87 53.49
C THR A 306 104.70 -80.84 54.87
N ASN A 307 104.06 -81.43 55.89
CA ASN A 307 104.48 -81.41 57.29
C ASN A 307 105.21 -82.70 57.74
N LEU A 308 105.40 -83.69 56.88
CA LEU A 308 106.11 -84.94 57.23
C LEU A 308 107.53 -84.68 57.75
N LYS A 309 108.26 -83.76 57.10
CA LYS A 309 109.64 -83.39 57.49
C LYS A 309 109.73 -82.74 58.87
N THR A 310 108.72 -81.98 59.29
CA THR A 310 108.69 -81.31 60.61
C THR A 310 108.19 -82.24 61.71
N ALA A 311 107.15 -83.05 61.42
CA ALA A 311 106.67 -84.07 62.34
C ALA A 311 107.74 -85.14 62.62
N PHE A 312 108.48 -85.62 61.61
CA PHE A 312 109.55 -86.59 61.82
C PHE A 312 110.62 -86.07 62.78
N LYS A 313 111.11 -84.84 62.58
CA LYS A 313 112.08 -84.23 63.50
C LYS A 313 111.57 -84.10 64.94
N LYS A 314 110.25 -83.95 65.13
CA LYS A 314 109.61 -83.87 66.46
C LYS A 314 109.51 -85.23 67.16
N TYR A 315 109.21 -86.31 66.42
CA TYR A 315 109.07 -87.65 67.00
C TYR A 315 110.37 -88.46 67.08
N LEU A 316 111.39 -88.09 66.29
CA LEU A 316 112.67 -88.81 66.21
C LEU A 316 113.38 -88.97 67.57
N PRO A 317 113.45 -87.97 68.47
CA PRO A 317 114.03 -88.15 69.80
C PRO A 317 113.27 -89.20 70.65
N ALA A 318 111.94 -89.21 70.54
CA ALA A 318 111.08 -90.16 71.27
C ALA A 318 111.18 -91.60 70.74
N VAL A 319 111.57 -91.80 69.48
CA VAL A 319 111.82 -93.13 68.89
C VAL A 319 113.28 -93.57 69.05
N LEU A 320 114.21 -92.64 69.30
CA LEU A 320 115.62 -92.96 69.54
C LEU A 320 115.95 -93.30 70.99
N ASN A 321 115.15 -92.86 71.97
CA ASN A 321 115.32 -93.03 73.43
C ASN A 321 116.49 -92.25 74.07
N GLU A 322 116.93 -91.16 73.43
CA GLU A 322 117.86 -90.16 73.99
C GLU A 322 117.33 -88.75 73.64
N GLY A 323 117.47 -87.76 74.53
CA GLY A 323 116.84 -86.42 74.38
C GLY A 323 117.69 -85.25 74.91
N VAL A 324 117.22 -84.00 75.04
CA VAL A 324 115.89 -83.36 74.87
C VAL A 324 116.10 -81.85 74.56
N SER A 325 115.30 -81.17 73.70
CA SER A 325 115.02 -79.70 73.82
C SER A 325 113.97 -79.09 72.84
N LYS A 326 113.02 -78.31 73.42
CA LYS A 326 112.49 -76.94 73.11
C LYS A 326 112.58 -76.29 71.68
N GLU A 327 111.69 -75.40 71.19
CA GLU A 327 110.33 -74.90 71.59
C GLU A 327 109.63 -73.96 70.53
N THR A 328 108.28 -74.02 70.37
CA THR A 328 107.32 -72.95 69.90
C THR A 328 107.49 -72.34 68.45
N LYS A 329 106.74 -71.36 67.85
CA LYS A 329 105.41 -70.65 67.92
C LYS A 329 105.17 -69.90 66.54
N GLN A 330 104.08 -69.22 66.10
CA GLN A 330 102.64 -68.99 66.47
C GLN A 330 101.78 -68.75 65.17
N SER A 331 100.79 -67.82 65.12
CA SER A 331 99.79 -67.64 64.02
C SER A 331 98.98 -66.30 64.05
N LEU A 332 98.30 -65.89 62.93
CA LEU A 332 96.93 -65.25 62.77
C LEU A 332 96.74 -64.21 61.58
N ASN A 333 95.53 -64.16 60.96
CA ASN A 333 94.75 -63.06 60.23
C ASN A 333 95.34 -62.29 58.97
N GLU A 334 94.63 -61.50 58.10
CA GLU A 334 93.21 -61.30 57.60
C GLU A 334 93.06 -60.12 56.54
N GLY A 335 92.02 -60.04 55.66
CA GLY A 335 91.42 -58.73 55.17
C GLY A 335 90.96 -58.42 53.69
N LYS A 336 89.63 -58.20 53.46
CA LYS A 336 88.78 -57.13 52.76
C LYS A 336 89.12 -56.33 51.42
N VAL A 337 88.06 -55.80 50.71
CA VAL A 337 87.86 -54.54 49.84
C VAL A 337 87.61 -54.78 48.29
N THR A 338 86.48 -54.48 47.58
CA THR A 338 85.71 -53.27 47.01
C THR A 338 86.36 -52.49 45.82
N GLU A 339 85.78 -51.69 44.87
CA GLU A 339 84.51 -50.93 44.49
C GLU A 339 84.61 -50.50 42.94
N HIS A 340 83.83 -49.77 42.07
CA HIS A 340 82.50 -49.08 41.80
C HIS A 340 82.41 -48.77 40.22
N THR A 341 81.64 -48.01 39.36
CA THR A 341 80.53 -46.97 39.14
C THR A 341 80.13 -46.98 37.59
N GLY A 342 79.17 -46.32 36.86
CA GLY A 342 77.86 -45.58 37.00
C GLY A 342 77.61 -44.33 36.04
N ASP A 343 76.57 -44.24 35.15
CA ASP A 343 76.10 -43.00 34.38
C ASP A 343 74.58 -43.01 33.90
N ARG A 344 74.00 -41.92 33.29
CA ARG A 344 72.60 -41.41 33.53
C ARG A 344 71.79 -40.67 32.39
N GLY A 345 70.43 -40.67 32.44
CA GLY A 345 69.46 -39.69 31.84
C GLY A 345 68.07 -40.27 31.43
N GLU A 346 66.89 -39.97 32.04
CA GLU A 346 65.92 -38.82 31.89
C GLU A 346 65.03 -38.88 30.61
N GLU A 347 63.69 -38.65 30.58
CA GLU A 347 62.72 -38.13 31.60
C GLU A 347 61.21 -38.54 31.37
N GLN A 348 60.43 -38.59 32.49
CA GLN A 348 58.95 -38.45 32.73
C GLN A 348 57.79 -39.20 31.97
N MET A 349 56.70 -39.43 32.72
CA MET A 349 55.50 -40.27 32.47
C MET A 349 54.28 -39.55 31.82
N VAL A 350 53.33 -40.27 31.20
CA VAL A 350 51.95 -40.57 31.75
C VAL A 350 51.07 -41.55 30.93
N SER A 351 50.37 -42.43 31.65
CA SER A 351 49.03 -43.07 31.46
C SER A 351 48.49 -43.63 30.11
N SER A 352 48.20 -44.95 30.15
CA SER A 352 46.97 -45.67 29.72
C SER A 352 46.19 -45.34 28.43
N THR A 353 45.95 -46.39 27.64
CA THR A 353 44.96 -46.55 26.56
C THR A 353 43.52 -46.85 27.10
N PRO A 354 42.49 -47.10 26.25
CA PRO A 354 41.97 -46.26 25.15
C PRO A 354 40.42 -46.16 25.15
N GLU A 355 39.80 -45.11 24.60
CA GLU A 355 38.36 -45.17 24.26
C GLU A 355 37.92 -44.22 23.13
N SER A 356 36.69 -44.43 22.62
CA SER A 356 36.18 -43.85 21.36
C SER A 356 35.17 -42.72 21.57
N GLN A 357 35.23 -41.67 20.74
CA GLN A 357 34.06 -41.10 20.02
C GLN A 357 34.45 -39.92 19.09
N SER A 358 33.69 -39.75 18.00
CA SER A 358 33.89 -38.70 17.00
C SER A 358 32.56 -38.19 16.43
N SER A 359 31.99 -37.12 17.00
CA SER A 359 30.62 -36.69 16.62
C SER A 359 30.27 -35.19 16.75
N ASP A 360 31.22 -34.28 16.97
CA ASP A 360 30.88 -32.85 17.24
C ASP A 360 30.39 -32.03 16.03
N ALA A 361 30.59 -32.49 14.80
CA ALA A 361 30.18 -31.75 13.60
C ALA A 361 28.64 -31.62 13.44
N ASN A 362 27.85 -32.52 14.02
CA ASN A 362 26.42 -32.63 13.73
C ASN A 362 25.52 -31.73 14.59
N ASN A 363 25.95 -31.34 15.80
CA ASN A 363 25.11 -30.60 16.75
C ASN A 363 24.82 -29.15 16.30
N ILE A 364 25.81 -28.49 15.67
CA ILE A 364 25.69 -27.09 15.21
C ILE A 364 24.59 -26.94 14.14
N ILE A 365 24.47 -27.92 13.23
CA ILE A 365 23.50 -27.90 12.14
C ILE A 365 22.06 -28.07 12.65
N GLN A 366 21.86 -28.90 13.69
CA GLN A 366 20.54 -29.13 14.28
C GLN A 366 20.06 -27.91 15.09
N LEU A 367 20.95 -27.30 15.88
CA LEU A 367 20.65 -26.06 16.62
C LEU A 367 20.24 -24.90 15.69
N LYS A 368 20.94 -24.69 14.56
CA LYS A 368 20.56 -23.64 13.60
C LYS A 368 19.15 -23.87 13.03
N LYS A 369 18.75 -25.12 12.81
CA LYS A 369 17.45 -25.49 12.21
C LYS A 369 16.26 -25.36 13.18
N LEU A 370 16.51 -25.45 14.49
CA LEU A 370 15.50 -25.24 15.55
C LEU A 370 15.26 -23.75 15.87
N ALA A 371 16.23 -22.88 15.60
CA ALA A 371 16.17 -21.46 15.94
C ALA A 371 15.38 -20.55 14.97
N GLY A 372 14.76 -21.12 13.92
CA GLY A 372 13.84 -20.38 13.02
C GLY A 372 14.49 -19.33 12.09
N LEU A 373 15.82 -19.26 12.03
CA LEU A 373 16.59 -18.34 11.19
C LEU A 373 17.06 -19.04 9.89
N LYS A 374 16.97 -18.34 8.75
CA LYS A 374 17.56 -18.79 7.47
C LYS A 374 19.09 -18.68 7.51
#